data_AF-W5ST06-F1
#
_entry.id   AF-W5ST06-F1
#
_cell.length_a   1.000
_cell.length_b   1.000
_cell.length_c   1.000
_cell.angle_alpha   90.00
_cell.angle_beta   90.00
_cell.angle_gamma   90.00
#
_symmetry.space_group_name_H-M   'P 1'
#
loop_
_entity.id
_entity.type
_entity.pdbx_description
1 polymer ?
#
loop_
_entity_poly.entity_id
_entity_poly.type
_entity_poly.pdbx_seq_one_letter_code
_entity_poly.pdbx_strand_id
1 'polypeptide(L)'
;MTLFLLMSCGSGSAKVEDPKTLFLNSIANLGKGFLDVFTSLSDMITGAFGIKADTKKSDIGKYFSDIENTMNTVKKKLQAEVANNGNYSKLKSVVDTFIIGTLDKIAEGAKEAAKGATGGAIGEVVKANAVGATTDAESIKNLVKGIKTIVDLVLKEGDPKADKTKPVDADKKDIGKLFGAKNDSADGGAEEKHVAAASASIGAVTGADILKAIASANA
;
A
#
# COMPACT_ATOMS: atom_id res chain seq x y z
N MET A 1 -84.72 -17.87 -16.41
CA MET A 1 -84.09 -18.46 -15.22
C MET A 1 -82.78 -17.74 -15.02
N THR A 2 -82.77 -16.87 -14.00
CA THR A 2 -81.62 -16.16 -13.46
C THR A 2 -80.50 -17.13 -13.10
N LEU A 3 -79.29 -16.89 -13.60
CA LEU A 3 -78.07 -17.38 -12.97
C LEU A 3 -77.08 -16.22 -12.86
N PHE A 4 -76.89 -15.81 -11.61
CA PHE A 4 -75.87 -14.87 -11.15
C PHE A 4 -74.47 -15.37 -11.49
N LEU A 5 -73.61 -14.50 -12.00
CA LEU A 5 -72.16 -14.59 -11.83
C LEU A 5 -71.59 -13.20 -11.57
N LEU A 6 -71.45 -12.91 -10.28
CA LEU A 6 -70.63 -11.85 -9.73
C LEU A 6 -69.17 -12.11 -10.16
N MET A 7 -68.68 -11.36 -11.14
CA MET A 7 -67.24 -11.17 -11.34
C MET A 7 -66.87 -9.77 -10.88
N SER A 8 -66.75 -9.66 -9.55
CA SER A 8 -65.60 -9.08 -8.88
C SER A 8 -64.79 -8.06 -9.70
N CYS A 9 -64.98 -6.78 -9.37
CA CYS A 9 -63.96 -5.75 -9.48
C CYS A 9 -62.80 -6.11 -8.53
N GLY A 10 -62.05 -7.14 -8.91
CA GLY A 10 -60.77 -7.45 -8.30
C GLY A 10 -59.77 -6.58 -9.03
N SER A 11 -59.42 -5.45 -8.43
CA SER A 11 -58.21 -4.72 -8.77
C SER A 11 -57.03 -5.67 -8.58
N GLY A 12 -56.72 -6.45 -9.60
CA GLY A 12 -55.45 -7.14 -9.79
C GLY A 12 -54.40 -6.09 -10.04
N SER A 13 -54.13 -5.26 -9.03
CA SER A 13 -52.95 -4.45 -8.95
C SER A 13 -51.80 -5.43 -8.75
N ALA A 14 -51.35 -6.06 -9.83
CA ALA A 14 -49.96 -6.45 -9.92
C ALA A 14 -49.20 -5.18 -9.55
N LYS A 15 -48.61 -5.15 -8.34
CA LYS A 15 -47.79 -4.04 -7.87
C LYS A 15 -46.56 -4.01 -8.77
N VAL A 16 -46.70 -3.46 -9.97
CA VAL A 16 -45.59 -2.95 -10.74
C VAL A 16 -45.07 -1.82 -9.88
N GLU A 17 -43.90 -2.03 -9.26
CA GLU A 17 -43.23 -0.97 -8.51
C GLU A 17 -43.15 0.26 -9.42
N ASP A 18 -43.55 1.41 -8.90
CA ASP A 18 -43.54 2.62 -9.71
C ASP A 18 -42.10 2.93 -10.15
N PRO A 19 -41.90 3.51 -11.34
CA PRO A 19 -40.56 3.78 -11.86
C PRO A 19 -39.66 4.59 -10.91
N LYS A 20 -40.23 5.44 -10.04
CA LYS A 20 -39.45 6.16 -9.03
C LYS A 20 -38.94 5.23 -7.94
N THR A 21 -39.79 4.33 -7.42
CA THR A 21 -39.38 3.32 -6.44
C THR A 21 -38.28 2.42 -7.01
N LEU A 22 -38.43 1.95 -8.26
CA LEU A 22 -37.40 1.15 -8.94
C LEU A 22 -36.06 1.91 -9.08
N PHE A 23 -36.13 3.18 -9.48
CA PHE A 23 -34.94 4.03 -9.61
C PHE A 23 -34.25 4.28 -8.26
N LEU A 24 -35.02 4.60 -7.21
CA LEU A 24 -34.48 4.82 -5.87
C LEU A 24 -33.87 3.53 -5.29
N ASN A 25 -34.51 2.38 -5.51
CA ASN A 25 -33.97 1.07 -5.13
C ASN A 25 -32.65 0.77 -5.84
N SER A 26 -32.54 1.09 -7.14
CA SER A 26 -31.29 0.94 -7.90
C SER A 26 -30.16 1.78 -7.31
N ILE A 27 -30.42 3.05 -6.97
CA ILE A 27 -29.42 3.92 -6.34
C ILE A 27 -29.04 3.42 -4.94
N ALA A 28 -30.01 2.96 -4.14
CA ALA A 28 -29.75 2.44 -2.80
C ALA A 28 -28.88 1.17 -2.84
N ASN A 29 -29.17 0.24 -3.75
CA ASN A 29 -28.38 -0.97 -3.95
C ASN A 29 -26.95 -0.64 -4.43
N LEU A 30 -26.81 0.32 -5.36
CA LEU A 30 -25.51 0.81 -5.81
C LEU A 30 -24.70 1.44 -4.67
N GLY A 31 -25.34 2.28 -3.85
CA GLY A 31 -24.71 2.91 -2.69
C GLY A 31 -24.24 1.88 -1.67
N LYS A 32 -25.05 0.85 -1.41
CA LYS A 32 -24.67 -0.28 -0.55
C LYS A 32 -23.47 -1.05 -1.10
N GLY A 33 -23.48 -1.38 -2.39
CA GLY A 33 -22.37 -2.09 -3.02
C GLY A 33 -21.05 -1.34 -2.96
N PHE A 34 -21.06 -0.02 -3.21
CA PHE A 34 -19.86 0.81 -3.02
C PHE A 34 -19.41 0.92 -1.55
N LEU A 35 -20.34 0.96 -0.60
CA LEU A 35 -19.99 0.92 0.82
C LEU A 35 -19.30 -0.40 1.18
N ASP A 36 -19.78 -1.53 0.66
CA ASP A 36 -19.18 -2.86 0.85
C ASP A 36 -17.77 -2.96 0.20
N VAL A 37 -17.55 -2.25 -0.91
CA VAL A 37 -16.20 -2.07 -1.47
C VAL A 37 -15.34 -1.24 -0.52
N PHE A 38 -15.84 -0.10 -0.03
CA PHE A 38 -15.08 0.81 0.83
C PHE A 38 -14.67 0.14 2.15
N THR A 39 -15.57 -0.58 2.79
CA THR A 39 -15.28 -1.33 4.03
C THR A 39 -14.23 -2.42 3.80
N SER A 40 -14.10 -2.98 2.59
CA SER A 40 -13.02 -3.94 2.32
C SER A 40 -11.60 -3.35 2.35
N LEU A 41 -11.46 -2.01 2.31
CA LEU A 41 -10.17 -1.36 2.57
C LEU A 41 -9.88 -1.23 4.07
N SER A 42 -10.89 -1.25 4.95
CA SER A 42 -10.66 -1.04 6.38
C SER A 42 -9.88 -2.18 7.02
N ASP A 43 -10.07 -3.41 6.53
CA ASP A 43 -9.35 -4.59 7.02
C ASP A 43 -7.83 -4.48 6.80
N MET A 44 -7.40 -3.75 5.77
CA MET A 44 -5.98 -3.46 5.54
C MET A 44 -5.42 -2.44 6.53
N ILE A 45 -6.21 -1.45 6.94
CA ILE A 45 -5.78 -0.34 7.82
C ILE A 45 -5.68 -0.79 9.28
N THR A 46 -6.51 -1.75 9.69
CA THR A 46 -6.51 -2.28 11.07
C THR A 46 -5.35 -3.24 11.35
N GLY A 47 -4.65 -3.70 10.31
CA GLY A 47 -3.39 -4.43 10.45
C GLY A 47 -2.29 -3.51 10.97
N ALA A 48 -2.15 -3.42 12.29
CA ALA A 48 -1.05 -2.68 12.90
C ALA A 48 0.30 -3.19 12.33
N PHE A 49 1.06 -2.29 11.70
CA PHE A 49 2.42 -2.58 11.21
C PHE A 49 3.36 -2.71 12.42
N GLY A 50 3.27 -3.87 13.09
CA GLY A 50 4.01 -4.14 14.32
C GLY A 50 5.43 -4.59 14.03
N ILE A 51 6.34 -3.63 13.81
CA ILE A 51 7.77 -3.91 13.77
C ILE A 51 8.25 -4.25 15.20
N LYS A 52 8.90 -5.39 15.33
CA LYS A 52 9.58 -5.89 16.54
C LYS A 52 11.06 -6.10 16.22
N ALA A 53 11.88 -6.34 17.24
CA ALA A 53 13.32 -6.56 17.07
C ALA A 53 13.65 -7.79 16.20
N ASP A 54 12.75 -8.77 16.13
CA ASP A 54 12.89 -10.00 15.35
C ASP A 54 12.17 -9.98 13.99
N THR A 55 11.57 -8.84 13.61
CA THR A 55 10.90 -8.69 12.31
C THR A 55 11.90 -8.91 11.17
N LYS A 56 11.51 -9.74 10.21
CA LYS A 56 12.32 -10.09 9.05
C LYS A 56 12.01 -9.17 7.87
N LYS A 57 12.98 -9.03 6.98
CA LYS A 57 12.78 -8.39 5.66
C LYS A 57 11.65 -9.08 4.90
N SER A 58 11.54 -10.41 5.00
CA SER A 58 10.43 -11.16 4.41
C SER A 58 9.05 -10.77 4.94
N ASP A 59 8.94 -10.32 6.19
CA ASP A 59 7.67 -9.84 6.75
C ASP A 59 7.25 -8.51 6.10
N ILE A 60 8.24 -7.68 5.72
CA ILE A 60 8.01 -6.47 4.93
C ILE A 60 7.59 -6.86 3.50
N GLY A 61 8.20 -7.89 2.92
CA GLY A 61 7.76 -8.45 1.65
C GLY A 61 6.30 -8.90 1.69
N LYS A 62 5.91 -9.61 2.75
CA LYS A 62 4.51 -10.00 2.97
C LYS A 62 3.59 -8.79 3.08
N TYR A 63 3.99 -7.74 3.80
CA TYR A 63 3.19 -6.51 3.91
C TYR A 63 2.90 -5.90 2.53
N PHE A 64 3.90 -5.79 1.66
CA PHE A 64 3.69 -5.33 0.29
C PHE A 64 2.80 -6.28 -0.53
N SER A 65 2.95 -7.60 -0.38
CA SER A 65 2.05 -8.56 -1.01
C SER A 65 0.60 -8.42 -0.51
N ASP A 66 0.38 -8.13 0.77
CA ASP A 66 -0.95 -7.90 1.33
C ASP A 66 -1.58 -6.61 0.74
N ILE A 67 -0.79 -5.58 0.47
CA ILE A 67 -1.23 -4.38 -0.26
C ILE A 67 -1.65 -4.73 -1.70
N GLU A 68 -0.81 -5.48 -2.44
CA GLU A 68 -1.15 -5.95 -3.80
C GLU A 68 -2.48 -6.73 -3.81
N ASN A 69 -2.64 -7.67 -2.88
CA ASN A 69 -3.84 -8.49 -2.75
C ASN A 69 -5.08 -7.66 -2.43
N THR A 70 -4.96 -6.65 -1.56
CA THR A 70 -6.05 -5.73 -1.23
C THR A 70 -6.48 -4.94 -2.46
N MET A 71 -5.54 -4.32 -3.19
CA MET A 71 -5.86 -3.53 -4.39
C MET A 71 -6.57 -4.38 -5.45
N ASN A 72 -6.10 -5.62 -5.68
CA ASN A 72 -6.72 -6.56 -6.60
C ASN A 72 -8.12 -7.00 -6.14
N THR A 73 -8.33 -7.16 -4.84
CA THR A 73 -9.65 -7.50 -4.27
C THR A 73 -10.64 -6.36 -4.46
N VAL A 74 -10.24 -5.13 -4.16
CA VAL A 74 -11.04 -3.91 -4.36
C VAL A 74 -11.38 -3.73 -5.84
N LYS A 75 -10.40 -3.89 -6.74
CA LYS A 75 -10.61 -3.86 -8.19
C LYS A 75 -11.72 -4.83 -8.62
N LYS A 76 -11.63 -6.10 -8.20
CA LYS A 76 -12.64 -7.13 -8.54
C LYS A 76 -14.02 -6.76 -8.02
N LYS A 77 -14.12 -6.27 -6.78
CA LYS A 77 -15.40 -5.85 -6.19
C LYS A 77 -16.00 -4.65 -6.92
N LEU A 78 -15.20 -3.64 -7.29
CA LEU A 78 -15.64 -2.50 -8.10
C LEU A 78 -16.16 -2.93 -9.46
N GLN A 79 -15.45 -3.84 -10.15
CA GLN A 79 -15.87 -4.34 -11.45
C GLN A 79 -17.18 -5.13 -11.36
N ALA A 80 -17.35 -5.94 -10.32
CA ALA A 80 -18.60 -6.66 -10.06
C ALA A 80 -19.76 -5.71 -9.78
N GLU A 81 -19.51 -4.65 -8.99
CA GLU A 81 -20.52 -3.64 -8.66
C GLU A 81 -20.99 -2.89 -9.92
N VAL A 82 -20.05 -2.50 -10.78
CA VAL A 82 -20.37 -1.90 -12.08
C VAL A 82 -21.08 -2.90 -12.99
N ALA A 83 -20.73 -4.18 -13.00
CA ALA A 83 -21.44 -5.16 -13.84
C ALA A 83 -22.89 -5.37 -13.38
N ASN A 84 -23.13 -5.40 -12.07
CA ASN A 84 -24.45 -5.67 -11.48
C ASN A 84 -25.38 -4.45 -11.52
N ASN A 85 -24.84 -3.23 -11.47
CA ASN A 85 -25.63 -2.00 -11.34
C ASN A 85 -25.34 -0.95 -12.43
N GLY A 86 -24.46 -1.25 -13.39
CA GLY A 86 -23.85 -0.29 -14.32
C GLY A 86 -24.62 0.01 -15.60
N ASN A 87 -25.93 0.20 -15.53
CA ASN A 87 -26.67 0.88 -16.61
C ASN A 87 -26.24 2.36 -16.80
N TYR A 88 -25.22 2.83 -16.07
CA TYR A 88 -24.68 4.18 -16.09
C TYR A 88 -23.28 4.21 -16.72
N SER A 89 -23.21 4.54 -18.01
CA SER A 89 -21.94 4.61 -18.78
C SER A 89 -20.87 5.49 -18.12
N LYS A 90 -21.28 6.61 -17.50
CA LYS A 90 -20.38 7.51 -16.76
C LYS A 90 -19.74 6.82 -15.55
N LEU A 91 -20.50 6.01 -14.82
CA LEU A 91 -19.99 5.30 -13.65
C LEU A 91 -18.88 4.33 -14.05
N LYS A 92 -19.13 3.53 -15.10
CA LYS A 92 -18.14 2.59 -15.63
C LYS A 92 -16.84 3.30 -15.99
N SER A 93 -16.93 4.42 -16.70
CA SER A 93 -15.74 5.20 -17.09
C SER A 93 -14.94 5.73 -15.89
N VAL A 94 -15.62 6.23 -14.86
CA VAL A 94 -14.96 6.71 -13.62
C VAL A 94 -14.29 5.56 -12.88
N VAL A 95 -14.98 4.42 -12.75
CA VAL A 95 -14.43 3.23 -12.07
C VAL A 95 -13.24 2.66 -12.83
N ASP A 96 -13.31 2.54 -14.16
CA ASP A 96 -12.20 2.06 -14.99
C ASP A 96 -10.98 3.00 -14.86
N THR A 97 -11.21 4.31 -14.86
CA THR A 97 -10.15 5.31 -14.67
C THR A 97 -9.51 5.19 -13.30
N PHE A 98 -10.31 4.99 -12.25
CA PHE A 98 -9.80 4.79 -10.89
C PHE A 98 -8.98 3.50 -10.77
N ILE A 99 -9.44 2.40 -11.36
CA ILE A 99 -8.74 1.13 -11.38
C ILE A 99 -7.38 1.27 -12.06
N ILE A 100 -7.35 1.73 -13.33
CA ILE A 100 -6.12 1.81 -14.14
C ILE A 100 -5.18 2.88 -13.60
N GLY A 101 -5.73 4.03 -13.21
CA GLY A 101 -4.95 5.19 -12.76
C GLY A 101 -4.39 5.02 -11.35
N THR A 102 -5.03 4.21 -10.50
CA THR A 102 -4.72 4.14 -9.07
C THR A 102 -4.48 2.71 -8.59
N LEU A 103 -5.51 1.85 -8.60
CA LEU A 103 -5.42 0.53 -7.97
C LEU A 103 -4.36 -0.36 -8.63
N ASP A 104 -4.32 -0.38 -9.97
CA ASP A 104 -3.36 -1.19 -10.73
C ASP A 104 -1.92 -0.73 -10.46
N LYS A 105 -1.67 0.59 -10.44
CA LYS A 105 -0.35 1.14 -10.17
C LYS A 105 0.13 0.87 -8.74
N ILE A 106 -0.75 0.97 -7.75
CA ILE A 106 -0.41 0.63 -6.36
C ILE A 106 -0.11 -0.87 -6.25
N ALA A 107 -0.92 -1.72 -6.89
CA ALA A 107 -0.69 -3.16 -6.90
C ALA A 107 0.64 -3.53 -7.56
N GLU A 108 0.96 -2.94 -8.71
CA GLU A 108 2.23 -3.12 -9.42
C GLU A 108 3.43 -2.67 -8.59
N GLY A 109 3.36 -1.47 -8.00
CA GLY A 109 4.42 -0.94 -7.15
C GLY A 109 4.64 -1.81 -5.90
N ALA A 110 3.56 -2.27 -5.27
CA ALA A 110 3.64 -3.12 -4.08
C ALA A 110 4.23 -4.50 -4.44
N LYS A 111 3.77 -5.10 -5.54
CA LYS A 111 4.35 -6.34 -6.08
C LYS A 111 5.84 -6.24 -6.31
N GLU A 112 6.29 -5.14 -6.93
CA GLU A 112 7.71 -4.91 -7.20
C GLU A 112 8.52 -4.72 -5.92
N ALA A 113 8.00 -3.94 -4.96
CA ALA A 113 8.65 -3.74 -3.66
C ALA A 113 8.78 -5.05 -2.87
N ALA A 114 7.77 -5.92 -2.92
CA ALA A 114 7.77 -7.22 -2.27
C ALA A 114 8.94 -8.12 -2.72
N LYS A 115 9.34 -8.05 -4.00
CA LYS A 115 10.47 -8.83 -4.54
C LYS A 115 11.81 -8.42 -3.92
N GLY A 116 11.94 -7.15 -3.50
CA GLY A 116 13.18 -6.64 -2.90
C GLY A 116 13.25 -6.80 -1.39
N ALA A 117 12.10 -6.99 -0.73
CA ALA A 117 12.03 -7.23 0.71
C ALA A 117 12.16 -8.72 1.04
N THR A 118 13.31 -9.30 0.70
CA THR A 118 13.62 -10.71 0.98
C THR A 118 14.75 -10.84 2.00
N GLY A 119 14.76 -11.96 2.74
CA GLY A 119 15.87 -12.30 3.62
C GLY A 119 15.63 -12.09 5.12
N GLY A 120 16.75 -11.96 5.85
CA GLY A 120 16.85 -12.06 7.32
C GLY A 120 16.31 -10.88 8.12
N ALA A 121 16.79 -10.69 9.34
CA ALA A 121 16.29 -9.67 10.26
C ALA A 121 16.47 -8.24 9.72
N ILE A 122 15.53 -7.35 10.08
CA ILE A 122 15.71 -5.92 9.92
C ILE A 122 16.67 -5.43 11.00
N GLY A 123 17.65 -4.61 10.62
CA GLY A 123 18.64 -4.09 11.57
C GLY A 123 19.67 -5.12 12.04
N GLU A 124 19.90 -6.18 11.26
CA GLU A 124 20.95 -7.17 11.54
C GLU A 124 22.33 -6.50 11.65
N VAL A 125 23.03 -6.77 12.75
CA VAL A 125 24.40 -6.31 12.99
C VAL A 125 25.36 -7.49 12.88
N VAL A 126 26.31 -7.38 11.96
CA VAL A 126 27.35 -8.38 11.74
C VAL A 126 28.70 -7.86 12.23
N LYS A 127 29.58 -8.78 12.66
CA LYS A 127 30.95 -8.42 13.06
C LYS A 127 31.76 -7.96 11.85
N ALA A 128 32.70 -7.04 12.06
CA ALA A 128 33.50 -6.41 10.99
C ALA A 128 34.30 -7.39 10.12
N ASN A 129 34.68 -8.56 10.66
CA ASN A 129 35.43 -9.60 9.96
C ASN A 129 34.54 -10.70 9.35
N ALA A 130 33.21 -10.59 9.46
CA ALA A 130 32.29 -11.58 8.92
C ALA A 130 32.36 -11.65 7.39
N VAL A 131 32.39 -12.87 6.83
CA VAL A 131 32.38 -13.13 5.39
C VAL A 131 30.93 -13.14 4.90
N GLY A 132 30.64 -12.49 3.76
CA GLY A 132 29.37 -12.66 3.05
C GLY A 132 28.25 -11.67 3.38
N ALA A 133 28.52 -10.62 4.16
CA ALA A 133 27.56 -9.54 4.38
C ALA A 133 27.53 -8.57 3.16
N THR A 134 27.00 -9.04 2.04
CA THR A 134 26.81 -8.21 0.84
C THR A 134 25.34 -7.89 0.65
N THR A 135 25.04 -6.63 0.35
CA THR A 135 23.70 -6.22 -0.05
C THR A 135 23.37 -6.73 -1.44
N ASP A 136 22.19 -7.29 -1.61
CA ASP A 136 21.66 -7.63 -2.93
C ASP A 136 21.18 -6.34 -3.63
N ALA A 137 21.94 -5.90 -4.64
CA ALA A 137 21.65 -4.70 -5.41
C ALA A 137 20.33 -4.81 -6.19
N GLU A 138 19.96 -6.00 -6.66
CA GLU A 138 18.70 -6.22 -7.36
C GLU A 138 17.52 -6.08 -6.39
N SER A 139 17.63 -6.65 -5.19
CA SER A 139 16.64 -6.45 -4.14
C SER A 139 16.44 -4.97 -3.77
N ILE A 140 17.53 -4.22 -3.60
CA ILE A 140 17.44 -2.76 -3.30
C ILE A 140 16.76 -2.03 -4.46
N LYS A 141 17.14 -2.33 -5.70
CA LYS A 141 16.55 -1.71 -6.89
C LYS A 141 15.05 -1.94 -7.00
N ASN A 142 14.59 -3.17 -6.74
CA ASN A 142 13.17 -3.51 -6.79
C ASN A 142 12.38 -2.79 -5.68
N LEU A 143 12.94 -2.72 -4.46
CA LEU A 143 12.38 -1.93 -3.36
C LEU A 143 12.21 -0.46 -3.72
N VAL A 144 13.28 0.18 -4.20
CA VAL A 144 13.27 1.60 -4.57
C VAL A 144 12.26 1.86 -5.69
N LYS A 145 12.24 1.04 -6.75
CA LYS A 145 11.29 1.18 -7.86
C LYS A 145 9.83 0.99 -7.43
N GLY A 146 9.56 -0.04 -6.64
CA GLY A 146 8.22 -0.34 -6.16
C GLY A 146 7.68 0.77 -5.28
N ILE A 147 8.47 1.21 -4.29
CA ILE A 147 8.12 2.34 -3.41
C ILE A 147 7.93 3.62 -4.23
N LYS A 148 8.84 3.92 -5.17
CA LYS A 148 8.73 5.09 -6.05
C LYS A 148 7.40 5.13 -6.80
N THR A 149 6.98 4.00 -7.37
CA THR A 149 5.74 3.89 -8.14
C THR A 149 4.52 4.26 -7.30
N ILE A 150 4.48 3.84 -6.04
CA ILE A 150 3.41 4.17 -5.11
C ILE A 150 3.52 5.63 -4.65
N VAL A 151 4.70 6.06 -4.21
CA VAL A 151 4.95 7.38 -3.61
C VAL A 151 4.69 8.52 -4.60
N ASP A 152 5.13 8.38 -5.85
CA ASP A 152 4.91 9.39 -6.89
C ASP A 152 3.42 9.55 -7.22
N LEU A 153 2.63 8.51 -6.99
CA LEU A 153 1.20 8.51 -7.25
C LEU A 153 0.39 9.13 -6.10
N VAL A 154 0.69 8.79 -4.84
CA VAL A 154 -0.21 9.09 -3.71
C VAL A 154 0.35 10.07 -2.69
N LEU A 155 1.67 10.21 -2.54
CA LEU A 155 2.28 11.05 -1.51
C LEU A 155 2.60 12.44 -2.07
N LYS A 156 2.03 13.49 -1.49
CA LYS A 156 2.21 14.88 -1.95
C LYS A 156 3.15 15.71 -1.07
N GLU A 157 3.33 15.29 0.18
CA GLU A 157 4.14 15.99 1.18
C GLU A 157 5.50 15.30 1.40
N GLY A 158 6.34 15.92 2.22
CA GLY A 158 7.70 15.49 2.53
C GLY A 158 8.77 16.21 1.72
N ASP A 159 9.93 16.41 2.33
CA ASP A 159 11.13 16.94 1.69
C ASP A 159 12.15 15.81 1.47
N PRO A 160 12.44 15.41 0.21
CA PRO A 160 13.41 14.36 -0.10
C PRO A 160 14.85 14.71 0.30
N LYS A 161 15.11 15.97 0.67
CA LYS A 161 16.41 16.46 1.13
C LYS A 161 16.38 16.83 2.61
N ALA A 162 15.33 16.46 3.35
CA ALA A 162 15.25 16.70 4.77
C ALA A 162 16.47 16.10 5.47
N ASP A 163 17.28 16.96 6.04
CA ASP A 163 18.48 16.60 6.77
C ASP A 163 18.58 17.49 8.00
N LYS A 164 18.54 16.86 9.17
CA LYS A 164 18.60 17.54 10.46
C LYS A 164 19.80 17.08 11.29
N THR A 165 20.75 16.40 10.67
CA THR A 165 22.01 16.00 11.31
C THR A 165 22.82 17.22 11.71
N LYS A 166 23.45 17.18 12.89
CA LYS A 166 24.24 18.29 13.43
C LYS A 166 25.30 17.73 14.39
N PRO A 167 26.60 17.82 14.03
CA PRO A 167 27.16 18.39 12.81
C PRO A 167 27.08 17.45 11.59
N VAL A 168 26.52 17.95 10.47
CA VAL A 168 26.17 17.18 9.26
C VAL A 168 27.30 16.28 8.74
N ASP A 169 28.49 16.82 8.54
CA ASP A 169 29.59 16.09 7.90
C ASP A 169 30.16 14.98 8.80
N ALA A 170 30.22 15.21 10.12
CA ALA A 170 30.71 14.22 11.06
C ALA A 170 29.70 13.09 11.24
N ASP A 171 28.43 13.43 11.45
CA ASP A 171 27.35 12.45 11.62
C ASP A 171 27.21 11.56 10.38
N LYS A 172 27.24 12.13 9.17
CA LYS A 172 27.19 11.37 7.92
C LYS A 172 28.38 10.41 7.76
N LYS A 173 29.59 10.86 8.09
CA LYS A 173 30.78 10.01 8.05
C LYS A 173 30.68 8.87 9.06
N ASP A 174 30.14 9.15 10.24
CA ASP A 174 29.94 8.14 11.29
C ASP A 174 28.87 7.12 10.91
N ILE A 175 27.73 7.55 10.35
CA ILE A 175 26.70 6.66 9.80
C ILE A 175 27.25 5.81 8.67
N GLY A 176 28.07 6.39 7.80
CA GLY A 176 28.71 5.68 6.68
C GLY A 176 29.54 4.46 7.11
N LYS A 177 30.09 4.46 8.33
CA LYS A 177 30.82 3.30 8.87
C LYS A 177 29.93 2.08 9.11
N LEU A 178 28.62 2.25 9.25
CA LEU A 178 27.65 1.14 9.33
C LEU A 178 27.55 0.37 8.00
N PHE A 179 27.91 1.01 6.89
CA PHE A 179 27.89 0.44 5.54
C PHE A 179 29.30 0.11 5.01
N GLY A 180 30.32 0.18 5.87
CA GLY A 180 31.71 -0.09 5.51
C GLY A 180 31.96 -1.55 5.11
N ALA A 181 32.97 -1.76 4.26
CA ALA A 181 33.39 -3.10 3.86
C ALA A 181 34.03 -3.89 5.02
N LYS A 182 34.14 -5.20 4.83
CA LYS A 182 34.85 -6.11 5.74
C LYS A 182 36.24 -5.56 6.09
N ASN A 183 36.57 -5.53 7.38
CA ASN A 183 37.89 -5.19 7.88
C ASN A 183 38.56 -6.47 8.39
N ASP A 184 39.87 -6.61 8.17
CA ASP A 184 40.67 -7.72 8.70
C ASP A 184 40.88 -7.60 10.22
N SER A 185 40.65 -6.41 10.79
CA SER A 185 40.65 -6.16 12.24
C SER A 185 39.25 -6.33 12.84
N ALA A 186 39.15 -7.11 13.93
CA ALA A 186 37.93 -7.25 14.72
C ALA A 186 37.48 -5.93 15.38
N ASP A 187 38.42 -5.01 15.65
CA ASP A 187 38.19 -3.74 16.34
C ASP A 187 37.94 -2.57 15.39
N GLY A 188 37.95 -2.81 14.07
CA GLY A 188 37.80 -1.79 13.05
C GLY A 188 36.36 -1.57 12.56
N GLY A 189 35.37 -2.11 13.27
CA GLY A 189 33.95 -2.03 12.93
C GLY A 189 33.24 -0.78 13.42
N ALA A 190 31.93 -0.72 13.20
CA ALA A 190 31.11 0.35 13.75
C ALA A 190 30.92 0.19 15.27
N GLU A 191 31.33 1.21 16.03
CA GLU A 191 31.04 1.45 17.43
C GLU A 191 29.62 2.03 17.70
N GLU A 192 29.23 2.05 18.98
CA GLU A 192 27.94 2.58 19.47
C GLU A 192 27.64 4.01 18.99
N LYS A 193 28.65 4.90 18.95
CA LYS A 193 28.48 6.29 18.47
C LYS A 193 27.95 6.37 17.03
N HIS A 194 28.29 5.41 16.17
CA HIS A 194 27.82 5.37 14.79
C HIS A 194 26.34 4.96 14.71
N VAL A 195 25.92 4.00 15.55
CA VAL A 195 24.51 3.60 15.68
C VAL A 195 23.69 4.76 16.25
N ALA A 196 24.20 5.44 17.28
CA ALA A 196 23.54 6.61 17.88
C ALA A 196 23.33 7.73 16.85
N ALA A 197 24.33 8.02 16.01
CA ALA A 197 24.20 9.00 14.92
C ALA A 197 23.12 8.61 13.91
N ALA A 198 23.01 7.33 13.53
CA ALA A 198 21.96 6.84 12.64
C ALA A 198 20.57 6.97 13.27
N SER A 199 20.41 6.57 14.53
CA SER A 199 19.14 6.70 15.27
C SER A 199 18.71 8.16 15.40
N ALA A 200 19.63 9.07 15.73
CA ALA A 200 19.34 10.50 15.83
C ALA A 200 18.90 11.09 14.47
N SER A 201 19.56 10.68 13.38
CA SER A 201 19.23 11.14 12.02
C SER A 201 17.83 10.71 11.58
N ILE A 202 17.49 9.42 11.79
CA ILE A 202 16.17 8.88 11.45
C ILE A 202 15.09 9.52 12.33
N GLY A 203 15.36 9.71 13.62
CA GLY A 203 14.42 10.33 14.55
C GLY A 203 14.15 11.82 14.30
N ALA A 204 14.97 12.49 13.49
CA ALA A 204 14.83 13.91 13.18
C ALA A 204 14.00 14.20 11.92
N VAL A 205 13.78 13.21 11.05
CA VAL A 205 12.99 13.33 9.82
C VAL A 205 11.62 12.65 9.96
N THR A 206 10.68 12.99 9.09
CA THR A 206 9.36 12.35 9.07
C THR A 206 9.35 11.11 8.16
N GLY A 207 8.36 10.22 8.33
CA GLY A 207 8.16 9.09 7.42
C GLY A 207 7.91 9.53 5.97
N ALA A 208 7.24 10.66 5.75
CA ALA A 208 7.03 11.23 4.42
C ALA A 208 8.35 11.68 3.77
N ASP A 209 9.24 12.31 4.55
CA ASP A 209 10.57 12.69 4.07
C ASP A 209 11.37 11.46 3.63
N ILE A 210 11.36 10.39 4.42
CA ILE A 210 12.05 9.13 4.12
C ILE A 210 11.49 8.52 2.83
N LEU A 211 10.17 8.41 2.69
CA LEU A 211 9.54 7.86 1.49
C LEU A 211 9.84 8.70 0.25
N LYS A 212 9.85 10.03 0.36
CA LYS A 212 10.24 10.93 -0.73
C LYS A 212 11.71 10.81 -1.10
N ALA A 213 12.60 10.67 -0.12
CA ALA A 213 14.02 10.44 -0.36
C ALA A 213 14.24 9.12 -1.12
N ILE A 214 13.57 8.03 -0.72
CA ILE A 214 13.61 6.75 -1.44
C ILE A 214 13.09 6.91 -2.87
N ALA A 215 11.94 7.54 -3.07
CA ALA A 215 11.35 7.74 -4.40
C ALA A 215 12.18 8.67 -5.31
N SER A 216 13.04 9.51 -4.73
CA SER A 216 13.96 10.40 -5.44
C SER A 216 15.32 9.76 -5.71
N ALA A 217 15.60 8.60 -5.11
CA ALA A 217 16.83 7.87 -5.34
C ALA A 217 16.84 7.22 -6.73
N ASN A 218 18.00 7.21 -7.37
CA ASN A 218 18.20 6.50 -8.63
C ASN A 218 18.27 4.98 -8.34
N ALA A 219 17.51 4.19 -9.08
CA ALA A 219 17.45 2.72 -8.98
C ALA A 219 18.19 2.01 -10.12
#